data_AF-A0A7Z0IXV5-F1
#
_entry.id   AF-A0A7Z0IXV5-F1
#
_cell.length_a   1.000
_cell.length_b   1.000
_cell.length_c   1.000
_cell.angle_alpha   90.00
_cell.angle_beta   90.00
_cell.angle_gamma   90.00
#
_symmetry.space_group_name_H-M   'P 1'
#
loop_
_entity.id
_entity.type
_entity.pdbx_description
1 polymer ?
#
loop_
_entity_poly.entity_id
_entity_poly.type
_entity_poly.pdbx_seq_one_letter_code
_entity_poly.pdbx_strand_id
1 'polypeptide(L)'
;MDVSLTAGAVEIDWRGWPEGITEAVLQGAVALRAAKPKSHVTLVVANPPVNSAQRQCLREALRGLIHSSVLERPDIRSNLAFGGMSEDRQRIIAYLDRATFVFGATIDLGNPS
;
A
#
# COMPACT_ATOMS: atom_id res chain seq x y z
N MET A 1 13.55 9.05 -6.14
CA MET A 1 13.05 7.66 -6.12
C MET A 1 12.01 7.56 -7.21
N ASP A 2 12.34 6.89 -8.31
CA ASP A 2 11.38 6.60 -9.37
C ASP A 2 10.48 5.44 -8.94
N VAL A 3 9.19 5.70 -8.87
CA VAL A 3 8.18 4.70 -8.50
C VAL A 3 7.70 4.02 -9.78
N SER A 4 8.14 2.80 -10.04
CA SER A 4 7.62 2.00 -11.14
C SER A 4 6.26 1.42 -10.74
N LEU A 5 5.21 1.79 -11.46
CA LEU A 5 3.85 1.27 -11.26
C LEU A 5 3.67 -0.01 -12.09
N THR A 6 3.66 -1.17 -11.45
CA THR A 6 3.24 -2.41 -12.12
C THR A 6 1.75 -2.61 -11.84
N ALA A 7 0.89 -2.46 -12.85
CA ALA A 7 -0.58 -2.58 -12.70
C ALA A 7 -1.17 -1.72 -11.56
N GLY A 8 -0.70 -0.48 -11.41
CA GLY A 8 -1.13 0.42 -10.33
C GLY A 8 -0.57 0.06 -8.95
N ALA A 9 0.21 -1.01 -8.80
CA ALA A 9 0.87 -1.33 -7.54
C ALA A 9 2.19 -0.57 -7.38
N VAL A 10 2.44 -0.10 -6.17
CA VAL A 10 3.67 0.53 -5.72
C VAL A 10 4.22 -0.24 -4.54
N GLU A 11 5.42 -0.78 -4.69
CA GLU A 11 6.10 -1.41 -3.57
C GLU A 11 6.66 -0.36 -2.61
N ILE A 12 6.46 -0.62 -1.32
CA ILE A 12 6.99 0.15 -0.21
C ILE A 12 8.15 -0.65 0.38
N ASP A 13 9.35 -0.08 0.28
CA ASP A 13 10.55 -0.65 0.87
C ASP A 13 10.58 -0.38 2.37
N TRP A 14 10.30 -1.40 3.17
CA TRP A 14 10.35 -1.32 4.63
C TRP A 14 11.80 -1.40 5.13
N ARG A 15 12.27 -0.33 5.79
CA ARG A 15 13.68 -0.19 6.20
C ARG A 15 13.98 -0.44 7.68
N GLY A 16 13.04 -1.02 8.41
CA GLY A 16 13.22 -1.30 9.84
C GLY A 16 12.73 -0.16 10.74
N TRP A 17 12.87 -0.36 12.05
CA TRP A 17 12.26 0.48 13.07
C TRP A 17 13.26 1.48 13.70
N PRO A 18 12.81 2.69 14.08
CA PRO A 18 11.50 3.31 13.80
C PRO A 18 11.41 4.03 12.45
N GLU A 19 12.55 4.42 11.87
CA GLU A 19 12.61 5.35 10.73
C GLU A 19 11.88 4.82 9.49
N GLY A 20 11.82 3.49 9.31
CA GLY A 20 11.11 2.87 8.20
C GLY A 20 9.62 3.18 8.16
N ILE A 21 8.99 3.61 9.27
CA ILE A 21 7.58 4.03 9.24
C ILE A 21 7.46 5.36 8.50
N THR A 22 8.29 6.33 8.87
CA THR A 22 8.33 7.64 8.24
C THR A 22 8.67 7.50 6.76
N GLU A 23 9.66 6.68 6.42
CA GLU A 23 10.03 6.44 5.03
C GLU A 23 8.91 5.77 4.23
N ALA A 24 8.24 4.76 4.79
CA ALA A 24 7.11 4.10 4.14
C ALA A 24 5.95 5.07 3.86
N VAL A 25 5.62 5.93 4.82
CA VAL A 25 4.58 6.96 4.66
C VAL A 25 4.99 7.96 3.58
N LEU A 26 6.25 8.41 3.55
CA LEU A 26 6.75 9.33 2.52
C LEU A 26 6.71 8.69 1.12
N GLN A 27 7.15 7.44 0.97
CA GLN A 27 7.07 6.69 -0.29
C GLN A 27 5.61 6.60 -0.77
N GLY A 28 4.68 6.23 0.12
CA GLY A 28 3.25 6.15 -0.19
C GLY A 28 2.67 7.51 -0.60
N ALA A 29 3.01 8.58 0.12
CA ALA A 29 2.52 9.92 -0.18
C ALA A 29 3.02 10.42 -1.55
N VAL A 30 4.28 10.16 -1.89
CA VAL A 30 4.85 10.48 -3.20
C VAL A 30 4.11 9.74 -4.32
N ALA A 31 3.84 8.44 -4.13
CA ALA A 31 3.10 7.63 -5.09
C ALA A 31 1.67 8.15 -5.32
N LEU A 32 0.93 8.42 -4.24
CA LEU A 32 -0.44 8.93 -4.30
C LEU A 32 -0.50 10.34 -4.92
N ARG A 33 0.49 11.20 -4.62
CA ARG A 33 0.61 12.52 -5.25
C ARG A 33 0.81 12.40 -6.76
N ALA A 34 1.69 11.49 -7.20
CA ALA A 34 2.02 11.30 -8.61
C ALA A 34 0.89 10.64 -9.42
N ALA A 35 -0.11 10.05 -8.74
CA ALA A 35 -1.22 9.37 -9.38
C ALA A 35 -2.11 10.33 -10.18
N LYS A 36 -2.45 9.90 -11.40
CA LYS A 36 -3.33 10.63 -12.31
C LYS A 36 -4.80 10.49 -11.87
N PRO A 37 -5.67 11.46 -12.18
CA PRO A 37 -7.12 11.30 -12.00
C PRO A 37 -7.64 10.00 -12.64
N LYS A 38 -8.63 9.37 -12.01
CA LYS A 38 -9.25 8.10 -12.46
C LYS A 38 -8.29 6.92 -12.56
N SER A 39 -7.13 7.00 -11.91
CA SER A 39 -6.18 5.88 -11.80
C SER A 39 -6.38 5.08 -10.52
N HIS A 40 -5.67 3.96 -10.42
CA HIS A 40 -5.63 3.11 -9.25
C HIS A 40 -4.19 2.99 -8.74
N VAL A 41 -4.04 3.12 -7.42
CA VAL A 41 -2.80 2.92 -6.69
C VAL A 41 -3.03 1.89 -5.59
N THR A 42 -2.24 0.83 -5.55
CA THR A 42 -2.14 -0.08 -4.40
C THR A 42 -0.75 0.03 -3.80
N LEU A 43 -0.64 0.52 -2.57
CA LEU A 43 0.62 0.45 -1.84
C LEU A 43 0.82 -0.98 -1.36
N VAL A 44 2.02 -1.54 -1.56
CA VAL A 44 2.34 -2.93 -1.25
C VAL A 44 3.54 -2.98 -0.32
N VAL A 45 3.35 -3.46 0.90
CA VAL A 45 4.46 -3.77 1.81
C VAL A 45 4.71 -5.28 1.75
N ALA A 46 5.66 -5.71 0.91
CA ALA A 46 5.89 -7.14 0.66
C ALA A 46 6.48 -7.87 1.88
N ASN A 47 7.44 -7.23 2.56
CA ASN A 47 8.18 -7.79 3.69
C ASN A 47 7.97 -6.94 4.95
N PRO A 48 6.76 -6.96 5.52
CA PRO A 48 6.48 -6.22 6.73
C PRO A 48 7.23 -6.78 7.95
N PRO A 49 7.37 -5.99 9.04
CA PRO A 49 8.02 -6.47 10.25
C PRO A 49 7.28 -7.67 10.86
N VAL A 50 8.06 -8.64 11.36
CA VAL A 50 7.56 -9.85 12.03
C VAL A 50 7.02 -9.53 13.42
N ASN A 51 7.59 -8.52 14.09
CA ASN A 51 7.09 -8.04 15.37
C ASN A 51 5.69 -7.45 15.21
N SER A 52 4.72 -7.97 15.96
CA SER A 52 3.30 -7.63 15.84
C SER A 52 3.00 -6.15 16.11
N ALA A 53 3.65 -5.53 17.09
CA ALA A 53 3.45 -4.12 17.42
C ALA A 53 3.97 -3.22 16.29
N GLN A 54 5.18 -3.48 15.80
CA GLN A 54 5.76 -2.74 14.67
C GLN A 54 4.92 -2.93 13.39
N ARG A 55 4.45 -4.16 13.14
CA ARG A 55 3.56 -4.50 12.03
C ARG A 55 2.29 -3.67 12.08
N GLN A 56 1.65 -3.63 13.25
CA GLN A 56 0.44 -2.85 13.47
C GLN A 56 0.71 -1.36 13.29
N CYS A 57 1.78 -0.81 13.87
CA CYS A 57 2.13 0.60 13.70
C CYS A 57 2.31 0.98 12.22
N LEU A 58 3.09 0.20 11.45
CA LEU A 58 3.29 0.45 10.03
C LEU A 58 1.97 0.35 9.25
N ARG A 59 1.17 -0.69 9.51
CA ARG A 59 -0.12 -0.90 8.85
C ARG A 59 -1.09 0.24 9.13
N GLU A 60 -1.18 0.69 10.38
CA GLU A 60 -2.07 1.78 10.77
C GLU A 60 -1.63 3.13 10.20
N ALA A 61 -0.33 3.41 10.16
CA ALA A 61 0.21 4.62 9.56
C ALA A 61 -0.13 4.72 8.06
N LEU A 62 0.10 3.63 7.31
CA LEU A 62 -0.23 3.57 5.89
C LEU A 62 -1.74 3.55 5.64
N ARG A 63 -2.52 2.87 6.48
CA ARG A 63 -3.99 2.90 6.41
C ARG A 63 -4.54 4.31 6.56
N GLY A 64 -4.01 5.08 7.51
CA GLY A 64 -4.36 6.50 7.69
C GLY A 64 -4.12 7.31 6.42
N LEU A 65 -2.93 7.15 5.81
CA LEU A 65 -2.59 7.80 4.54
C LEU A 65 -3.55 7.43 3.41
N ILE A 66 -3.88 6.15 3.25
CA ILE A 66 -4.83 5.68 2.23
C ILE A 66 -6.21 6.31 2.44
N HIS A 67 -6.73 6.27 3.67
CA HIS A 67 -8.04 6.86 3.97
C HIS A 67 -8.08 8.36 3.70
N SER A 68 -7.06 9.12 4.15
CA SER A 68 -6.96 10.56 3.84
C SER A 68 -6.92 10.81 2.34
N SER A 69 -6.16 10.01 1.58
CA SER A 69 -6.09 10.14 0.12
C SER A 69 -7.44 9.92 -0.56
N VAL A 70 -8.25 8.96 -0.10
CA VAL A 70 -9.60 8.72 -0.67
C VAL A 70 -10.52 9.92 -0.40
N LEU A 71 -10.42 10.51 0.79
CA LEU A 71 -11.24 11.67 1.16
C LEU A 71 -10.85 12.93 0.37
N GLU A 72 -9.56 13.17 0.18
CA GLU A 72 -9.05 14.36 -0.52
C GLU A 72 -9.13 14.24 -2.05
N ARG A 73 -8.94 13.03 -2.58
CA ARG A 73 -8.91 12.74 -4.03
C ARG A 73 -9.75 11.51 -4.35
N PRO A 74 -11.09 11.60 -4.25
CA PRO A 74 -12.00 10.47 -4.45
C PRO A 74 -12.00 9.90 -5.88
N ASP A 75 -11.41 10.64 -6.82
CA ASP A 75 -11.21 10.20 -8.20
C ASP A 75 -10.01 9.27 -8.37
N ILE A 76 -9.17 9.10 -7.34
CA ILE A 76 -8.12 8.07 -7.29
C ILE A 76 -8.61 6.90 -6.45
N ARG A 77 -8.45 5.70 -7.00
CA ARG A 77 -8.65 4.47 -6.24
C ARG A 77 -7.34 4.20 -5.49
N SER A 78 -7.37 4.23 -4.15
CA SER A 78 -6.17 3.95 -3.35
C SER A 78 -6.44 2.80 -2.37
N ASN A 79 -5.52 1.84 -2.32
CA ASN A 79 -5.61 0.65 -1.48
C ASN A 79 -4.25 0.30 -0.86
N LEU A 80 -4.25 -0.54 0.16
CA LEU A 80 -3.05 -1.07 0.83
C LEU A 80 -3.11 -2.60 0.85
N ALA A 81 -2.04 -3.24 0.39
CA ALA A 81 -1.79 -4.68 0.54
C ALA A 81 -0.53 -4.90 1.37
N PHE A 82 -0.55 -5.90 2.23
CA PHE A 82 0.46 -6.05 3.27
C PHE A 82 0.83 -7.52 3.47
N GLY A 83 2.11 -7.87 3.34
CA GLY A 83 2.64 -9.22 3.53
C GLY A 83 2.21 -10.23 2.45
N GLY A 84 2.01 -11.48 2.86
CA GLY A 84 1.66 -12.62 1.99
C GLY A 84 2.81 -13.10 1.11
N MET A 85 2.59 -14.20 0.37
CA MET A 85 3.54 -14.67 -0.64
C MET A 85 3.47 -13.80 -1.90
N SER A 86 4.50 -13.87 -2.75
CA SER A 86 4.51 -13.13 -4.03
C SER A 86 3.29 -13.45 -4.89
N GLU A 87 2.88 -14.72 -4.94
CA GLU A 87 1.70 -15.15 -5.68
C GLU A 87 0.39 -14.56 -5.12
N ASP A 88 0.23 -14.51 -3.80
CA ASP A 88 -0.96 -13.92 -3.16
C ASP A 88 -1.04 -12.42 -3.45
N ARG A 89 0.10 -11.74 -3.40
CA ARG A 89 0.18 -10.31 -3.75
C ARG A 89 -0.20 -10.07 -5.21
N GLN A 90 0.31 -10.87 -6.14
CA GLN A 90 -0.05 -10.74 -7.55
C GLN A 90 -1.55 -10.97 -7.78
N ARG A 91 -2.13 -11.98 -7.12
CA ARG A 91 -3.58 -12.25 -7.19
C ARG A 91 -4.40 -11.09 -6.63
N ILE A 92 -4.03 -10.52 -5.49
CA ILE A 92 -4.78 -9.41 -4.90
C ILE A 92 -4.63 -8.13 -5.71
N ILE A 93 -3.45 -7.84 -6.27
CA ILE A 93 -3.23 -6.68 -7.15
C ILE A 93 -4.12 -6.81 -8.39
N ALA A 94 -4.12 -7.98 -9.04
CA ALA A 94 -4.96 -8.23 -10.21
C ALA A 94 -6.47 -8.14 -9.90
N TYR A 95 -6.89 -8.58 -8.70
CA TYR A 95 -8.26 -8.39 -8.24
C TYR A 95 -8.60 -6.91 -8.06
N LEU A 96 -7.77 -6.15 -7.32
CA LEU A 96 -8.02 -4.75 -6.99
C LEU A 96 -8.08 -3.84 -8.23
N ASP A 97 -7.23 -4.13 -9.23
CA ASP A 97 -7.23 -3.46 -10.53
C ASP A 97 -8.62 -3.52 -11.20
N ARG A 98 -9.29 -4.68 -11.10
CA ARG A 98 -10.60 -4.93 -11.71
C ARG A 98 -11.79 -4.63 -10.80
N ALA A 99 -11.60 -4.51 -9.49
CA ALA A 99 -12.67 -4.40 -8.51
C ALA A 99 -13.23 -2.98 -8.39
N THR A 100 -14.11 -2.55 -9.30
CA THR A 100 -14.61 -1.17 -9.47
C THR A 100 -15.06 -0.45 -8.19
N PHE A 101 -15.54 -1.18 -7.18
CA PHE A 101 -16.10 -0.61 -5.94
C PHE A 101 -15.18 -0.68 -4.73
N VAL A 102 -13.94 -1.16 -4.88
CA VAL A 102 -12.99 -1.28 -3.78
C VAL A 102 -12.06 -0.07 -3.74
N PHE A 103 -12.24 0.74 -2.70
CA PHE A 103 -11.48 1.96 -2.39
C PHE A 103 -11.18 1.99 -0.89
N GLY A 104 -9.99 2.48 -0.53
CA GLY A 104 -9.58 2.60 0.86
C GLY A 104 -9.32 1.27 1.56
N ALA A 105 -9.30 0.15 0.81
CA ALA A 105 -9.16 -1.17 1.42
C ALA A 105 -7.75 -1.36 1.98
N THR A 106 -7.67 -1.96 3.15
CA THR A 106 -6.43 -2.46 3.74
C THR A 106 -6.53 -3.98 3.86
N ILE A 107 -5.65 -4.68 3.13
CA ILE A 107 -5.65 -6.14 3.04
C ILE A 107 -4.33 -6.65 3.62
N ASP A 108 -4.42 -7.30 4.77
CA ASP A 108 -3.30 -7.98 5.40
C ASP A 108 -3.34 -9.47 5.01
N LEU A 109 -2.35 -9.91 4.25
CA LEU A 109 -2.21 -11.28 3.74
C LEU A 109 -1.40 -12.18 4.71
N GLY A 110 -1.05 -11.68 5.90
CA GLY A 110 -0.23 -12.41 6.87
C GLY A 110 1.27 -12.33 6.58
N ASN A 111 2.04 -13.20 7.24
CA ASN A 111 3.50 -13.24 7.07
C ASN A 111 3.87 -14.01 5.78
N PRO A 112 4.88 -13.56 5.02
CA PRO A 112 5.48 -14.40 4.00
C PRO A 112 6.14 -15.60 4.70
N SER A 113 5.64 -16.81 4.42
CA SER A 113 6.18 -18.08 4.93
C SER A 113 7.25 -18.63 4.00
#